data_AF-A0A258SNA6-F1
#
_entry.id   AF-A0A258SNA6-F1
#
_cell.length_a   1.000
_cell.length_b   1.000
_cell.length_c   1.000
_cell.angle_alpha   90.00
_cell.angle_beta   90.00
_cell.angle_gamma   90.00
#
_symmetry.space_group_name_H-M   'P 1'
#
loop_
_entity.id
_entity.type
_entity.pdbx_description
1 polymer ?
#
loop_
_entity_poly.entity_id
_entity_poly.type
_entity_poly.pdbx_seq_one_letter_code
_entity_poly.pdbx_strand_id
1 'polypeptide(L)'
;MTEFNYRFAGPDSPARIFVGIGLARGEKEKQEVIALLRGAGYEVVDLSDNEMAKVHVRYMVGGRVPGLDNELIYRFEFPERPGALSRFLESLAPEWNISLFHYRNHGADHGRVLAGIQVAPDTLTRFTQWLESLGYPYWDETPNPAYRQFLAG
;
A
#
# COMPACT_ATOMS: atom_id res chain seq x y z
N MET A 1 12.41 -4.51 0.00
CA MET A 1 11.50 -3.36 0.20
C MET A 1 11.22 -3.23 1.69
N THR A 2 11.36 -2.03 2.23
CA THR A 2 11.15 -1.74 3.66
C THR A 2 9.84 -1.01 3.91
N GLU A 3 9.39 -0.18 2.97
CA GLU A 3 8.13 0.56 3.05
C GLU A 3 7.47 0.61 1.67
N PHE A 4 6.13 0.59 1.64
CA PHE A 4 5.35 0.81 0.42
C PHE A 4 4.03 1.46 0.83
N ASN A 5 3.89 2.75 0.55
CA ASN A 5 2.76 3.56 0.97
C ASN A 5 2.12 4.25 -0.24
N TYR A 6 0.80 4.19 -0.31
CA TYR A 6 -0.02 4.72 -1.39
C TYR A 6 -1.38 5.16 -0.84
N ARG A 7 -1.88 6.29 -1.33
CA ARG A 7 -3.28 6.69 -1.21
C ARG A 7 -3.77 7.15 -2.56
N PHE A 8 -4.96 6.70 -2.93
CA PHE A 8 -5.69 7.24 -4.06
C PHE A 8 -5.89 8.75 -3.91
N ALA A 9 -5.75 9.49 -5.00
CA ALA A 9 -5.79 10.95 -5.01
C ALA A 9 -6.84 11.50 -6.00
N GLY A 10 -7.81 10.68 -6.38
CA GLY A 10 -8.82 11.00 -7.39
C GLY A 10 -8.55 10.33 -8.74
N PRO A 11 -9.58 10.23 -9.60
CA PRO A 11 -9.51 9.51 -10.88
C PRO A 11 -8.56 10.17 -11.90
N ASP A 12 -8.43 11.49 -11.86
CA ASP A 12 -7.58 12.26 -12.78
C ASP A 12 -6.15 12.47 -12.25
N SER A 13 -5.84 11.92 -11.07
CA SER A 13 -4.54 12.06 -10.44
C SER A 13 -3.70 10.80 -10.68
N PRO A 14 -2.43 10.94 -11.12
CA PRO A 14 -1.55 9.78 -11.22
C PRO A 14 -1.31 9.17 -9.83
N ALA A 15 -1.27 7.84 -9.77
CA ALA A 15 -0.93 7.12 -8.55
C ALA A 15 0.52 7.45 -8.12
N ARG A 16 0.69 8.01 -6.93
CA ARG A 16 2.01 8.29 -6.35
C ARG A 16 2.28 7.31 -5.22
N ILE A 17 3.34 6.54 -5.38
CA ILE A 17 3.75 5.51 -4.41
C ILE A 17 5.03 5.96 -3.73
N PHE A 18 5.00 6.02 -2.40
CA PHE A 18 6.18 6.23 -1.58
C PHE A 18 6.80 4.87 -1.23
N VAL A 19 8.02 4.62 -1.69
CA VAL A 19 8.68 3.31 -1.53
C VAL A 19 10.01 3.47 -0.78
N GLY A 20 10.17 2.67 0.26
CA GLY A 20 11.45 2.46 0.94
C GLY A 20 12.15 1.21 0.39
N ILE A 21 13.38 1.36 -0.09
CA ILE A 21 14.20 0.26 -0.58
C ILE A 21 15.49 0.20 0.24
N GLY A 22 15.70 -0.91 0.94
CA GLY A 22 16.97 -1.20 1.58
C GLY A 22 18.00 -1.61 0.52
N LEU A 23 19.16 -0.96 0.53
CA LEU A 23 20.23 -1.19 -0.43
C LEU A 23 21.41 -1.89 0.26
N ALA A 24 21.93 -2.95 -0.34
CA ALA A 24 23.10 -3.67 0.14
C ALA A 24 24.40 -3.13 -0.47
N ARG A 25 24.35 -2.62 -1.71
CA ARG A 25 25.52 -2.10 -2.45
C ARG A 25 25.52 -0.57 -2.57
N GLY A 26 24.75 0.11 -1.71
CA GLY A 26 24.72 1.57 -1.59
C GLY A 26 24.35 2.29 -2.89
N GLU A 27 25.07 3.36 -3.20
CA GLU A 27 24.75 4.29 -4.29
C GLU A 27 24.65 3.62 -5.67
N LYS A 28 25.52 2.64 -5.95
CA LYS A 28 25.50 1.94 -7.24
C LYS A 28 24.17 1.21 -7.46
N GLU A 29 23.69 0.49 -6.45
CA GLU A 29 22.41 -0.20 -6.51
C GLU A 29 21.23 0.77 -6.58
N LYS A 30 21.31 1.91 -5.90
CA LYS A 30 20.30 2.97 -6.01
C LYS A 30 20.11 3.39 -7.47
N GLN A 31 21.21 3.68 -8.17
CA GLN A 31 21.16 4.12 -9.56
C GLN A 31 20.65 3.01 -10.50
N GLU A 32 21.04 1.75 -10.26
CA GLU A 32 20.51 0.59 -11.01
C GLU A 32 18.99 0.45 -10.85
N VAL A 33 18.46 0.61 -9.63
CA VAL A 33 17.02 0.54 -9.35
C VAL A 33 16.26 1.71 -9.99
N ILE A 34 16.79 2.94 -9.88
CA ILE A 34 16.16 4.11 -10.51
C ILE A 34 16.13 3.95 -12.03
N ALA A 35 17.22 3.47 -12.63
CA ALA A 35 17.30 3.22 -14.07
C ALA A 35 16.31 2.13 -14.50
N LEU A 36 16.17 1.05 -13.73
CA LEU A 36 15.20 -0.01 -13.98
C LEU A 36 13.76 0.52 -13.99
N LEU A 37 13.38 1.30 -12.97
CA LEU A 37 12.03 1.87 -12.87
C LEU A 37 11.73 2.85 -14.00
N ARG A 38 12.68 3.75 -14.31
CA ARG A 38 12.54 4.68 -15.44
C ARG A 38 12.47 3.94 -16.78
N GLY A 39 13.27 2.90 -16.96
CA GLY A 39 13.24 2.03 -18.14
C GLY A 39 11.90 1.30 -18.32
N ALA A 40 11.18 1.03 -17.23
CA ALA A 40 9.83 0.49 -17.25
C ALA A 40 8.73 1.57 -17.41
N GLY A 41 9.09 2.84 -17.59
CA GLY A 41 8.15 3.94 -17.83
C GLY A 41 7.64 4.65 -16.57
N TYR A 42 8.19 4.36 -15.39
CA TYR A 42 7.81 5.04 -14.16
C TYR A 42 8.59 6.35 -13.97
N GLU A 43 7.89 7.40 -13.55
CA GLU A 43 8.53 8.60 -13.02
C GLU A 43 9.10 8.33 -11.63
N VAL A 44 10.36 8.72 -11.41
CA VAL A 44 11.07 8.48 -10.16
C VAL A 44 11.73 9.75 -9.67
N VAL A 45 11.36 10.15 -8.45
CA VAL A 45 12.00 11.22 -7.67
C VAL A 45 12.82 10.55 -6.56
N ASP A 46 14.14 10.75 -6.57
CA ASP A 46 15.02 10.26 -5.51
C ASP A 46 14.89 11.17 -4.28
N LEU A 47 14.41 10.60 -3.16
CA LEU A 47 14.20 11.29 -1.89
C LEU A 47 15.22 10.88 -0.82
N SER A 48 16.31 10.18 -1.20
CA SER A 48 17.30 9.63 -0.25
C SER A 48 17.93 10.69 0.65
N ASP A 49 18.16 11.90 0.12
CA ASP A 49 18.74 13.03 0.85
C ASP A 49 17.69 14.05 1.34
N ASN A 50 16.40 13.73 1.22
CA ASN A 50 15.32 14.61 1.64
C ASN A 50 14.92 14.32 3.10
N GLU A 51 15.36 15.17 4.03
CA GLU A 51 15.05 15.02 5.47
C GLU A 51 13.55 15.10 5.76
N MET A 52 12.81 15.97 5.07
CA MET A 52 11.36 16.06 5.24
C MET A 52 10.68 14.74 4.85
N ALA A 53 11.16 14.08 3.80
CA ALA A 53 10.68 12.76 3.40
C ALA A 53 11.02 11.68 4.44
N LYS A 54 12.27 11.64 4.88
CA LYS A 54 12.81 10.62 5.80
C LYS A 54 12.28 10.72 7.23
N VAL A 55 12.02 11.93 7.72
CA VAL A 55 11.64 12.17 9.12
C VAL A 55 10.12 12.31 9.26
N HIS A 56 9.45 12.91 8.28
CA HIS A 56 8.03 13.27 8.42
C HIS A 56 7.13 12.56 7.42
N VAL A 57 7.32 12.79 6.11
CA VAL A 57 6.34 12.36 5.09
C VAL A 57 6.12 10.85 5.11
N ARG A 58 7.15 10.03 5.35
CA ARG A 58 6.99 8.57 5.41
C ARG A 58 5.94 8.08 6.43
N TYR A 59 5.62 8.89 7.44
CA TYR A 59 4.60 8.60 8.45
C TYR A 59 3.25 9.28 8.19
N MET A 60 3.18 10.14 7.15
CA MET A 60 2.03 10.98 6.85
C MET A 60 1.36 10.63 5.51
N VAL A 61 1.96 9.73 4.70
CA VAL A 61 1.33 9.21 3.48
C VAL A 61 0.06 8.43 3.86
N GLY A 62 -1.08 8.89 3.38
CA GLY A 62 -2.40 8.43 3.80
C GLY A 62 -3.41 9.50 3.49
N GLY A 63 -3.72 10.38 4.45
CA GLY A 63 -4.64 11.50 4.22
C GLY A 63 -6.06 11.09 3.82
N ARG A 64 -6.93 12.10 3.65
CA ARG A 64 -8.34 11.92 3.28
C ARG A 64 -8.55 12.06 1.79
N VAL A 65 -9.54 11.36 1.26
CA VAL A 65 -9.94 11.43 -0.15
C VAL A 65 -11.42 11.80 -0.22
N PRO A 66 -11.77 13.07 -0.47
CA PRO A 66 -13.15 13.51 -0.53
C PRO A 66 -13.96 12.75 -1.58
N GLY A 67 -15.14 12.26 -1.20
CA GLY A 67 -16.06 11.60 -2.14
C GLY A 67 -15.62 10.19 -2.56
N LEU A 68 -14.78 9.55 -1.75
CA LEU A 68 -14.39 8.16 -1.98
C LEU A 68 -15.46 7.21 -1.47
N ASP A 69 -16.22 6.62 -2.39
CA ASP A 69 -17.30 5.70 -2.04
C ASP A 69 -16.82 4.24 -1.95
N ASN A 70 -17.55 3.47 -1.12
CA ASN A 70 -17.40 2.02 -0.97
C ASN A 70 -16.00 1.54 -0.59
N GLU A 71 -15.20 2.39 0.06
CA GLU A 71 -13.90 2.01 0.60
C GLU A 71 -14.07 1.13 1.86
N LEU A 72 -13.56 -0.09 1.77
CA LEU A 72 -13.39 -1.00 2.91
C LEU A 72 -11.92 -1.03 3.33
N ILE A 73 -11.67 -0.96 4.64
CA ILE A 73 -10.32 -0.95 5.19
C ILE A 73 -10.06 -2.27 5.89
N TYR A 74 -9.00 -2.95 5.47
CA TYR A 74 -8.56 -4.20 6.07
C TYR A 74 -7.10 -4.13 6.49
N ARG A 75 -6.83 -4.66 7.68
CA ARG A 75 -5.47 -4.96 8.12
C ARG A 75 -5.17 -6.43 7.84
N PHE A 76 -4.00 -6.70 7.29
CA PHE A 76 -3.51 -8.04 6.99
C PHE A 76 -2.19 -8.29 7.73
N GLU A 77 -2.01 -9.52 8.20
CA GLU A 77 -0.75 -9.97 8.77
C GLU A 77 -0.15 -11.06 7.87
N PHE A 78 0.88 -10.68 7.12
CA PHE A 78 1.55 -11.60 6.22
C PHE A 78 2.55 -12.47 6.98
N PRO A 79 2.60 -13.78 6.66
CA PRO A 79 3.67 -14.63 7.16
C PRO A 79 5.02 -14.12 6.63
N GLU A 80 6.09 -14.32 7.39
CA GLU A 80 7.46 -13.97 7.01
C GLU A 80 7.99 -14.89 5.89
N ARG A 81 7.40 -14.76 4.71
CA ARG A 81 7.76 -15.50 3.50
C ARG A 81 7.95 -14.52 2.34
N PRO A 82 9.07 -14.60 1.61
CA PRO A 82 9.27 -13.82 0.39
C PRO A 82 8.07 -13.93 -0.57
N GLY A 83 7.67 -12.80 -1.15
CA GLY A 83 6.60 -12.73 -2.16
C GLY A 83 5.17 -12.81 -1.61
N ALA A 84 4.93 -12.79 -0.30
CA ALA A 84 3.56 -12.78 0.23
C ALA A 84 2.76 -11.54 -0.23
N LEU A 85 3.44 -10.39 -0.24
CA LEU A 85 2.87 -9.13 -0.70
C LEU A 85 2.56 -9.14 -2.21
N SER A 86 3.46 -9.65 -3.05
CA SER A 86 3.20 -9.72 -4.50
C SER A 86 2.03 -10.65 -4.80
N ARG A 87 1.97 -11.82 -4.14
CA ARG A 87 0.83 -12.74 -4.26
C ARG A 87 -0.49 -12.11 -3.84
N PHE A 88 -0.52 -11.30 -2.78
CA PHE A 88 -1.71 -10.53 -2.41
C PHE A 88 -2.15 -9.62 -3.56
N LEU A 89 -1.23 -8.80 -4.09
CA LEU A 89 -1.53 -7.85 -5.17
C LEU A 89 -1.97 -8.57 -6.45
N GLU A 90 -1.34 -9.68 -6.79
CA GLU A 90 -1.68 -10.51 -7.96
C GLU A 90 -3.01 -11.24 -7.82
N SER A 91 -3.45 -11.53 -6.58
CA SER A 91 -4.71 -12.21 -6.30
C SER A 91 -5.94 -11.30 -6.33
N LEU A 92 -5.74 -9.97 -6.24
CA LEU A 92 -6.83 -9.01 -6.27
C LEU A 92 -7.45 -8.98 -7.67
N ALA A 93 -8.77 -9.07 -7.72
CA ALA A 93 -9.50 -9.01 -8.97
C ALA A 93 -9.41 -7.59 -9.58
N PRO A 94 -9.25 -7.42 -10.91
CA PRO A 94 -9.05 -6.12 -11.54
C PRO A 94 -10.16 -5.08 -11.30
N GLU A 95 -11.37 -5.54 -10.97
CA GLU A 95 -12.51 -4.68 -10.62
C GLU A 95 -12.38 -3.99 -9.26
N TRP A 96 -11.50 -4.47 -8.38
CA TRP A 96 -11.29 -3.89 -7.05
C TRP A 96 -10.13 -2.91 -7.07
N ASN A 97 -10.46 -1.63 -7.00
CA ASN A 97 -9.45 -0.59 -6.90
C ASN A 97 -8.84 -0.56 -5.50
N ILE A 98 -7.52 -0.67 -5.39
CA ILE A 98 -6.81 -0.39 -4.14
C ILE A 98 -6.81 1.14 -3.97
N SER A 99 -7.41 1.65 -2.90
CA SER A 99 -7.50 3.08 -2.60
C SER A 99 -6.56 3.54 -1.48
N LEU A 100 -6.04 2.59 -0.69
CA LEU A 100 -5.01 2.81 0.32
C LEU A 100 -4.13 1.58 0.36
N PHE A 101 -2.82 1.78 0.47
CA PHE A 101 -1.90 0.70 0.78
C PHE A 101 -0.81 1.24 1.69
N HIS A 102 -0.65 0.64 2.87
CA HIS A 102 0.37 1.04 3.82
C HIS A 102 1.06 -0.21 4.35
N TYR A 103 2.26 -0.46 3.83
CA TYR A 103 3.13 -1.56 4.22
C TYR A 103 4.40 -1.02 4.85
N ARG A 104 4.76 -1.62 5.98
CA ARG A 104 6.04 -1.32 6.63
C ARG A 104 6.62 -2.58 7.24
N ASN A 105 7.87 -2.86 6.90
CA ASN A 105 8.62 -3.93 7.53
C ASN A 105 9.21 -3.39 8.85
N HIS A 106 8.63 -3.81 9.97
CA HIS A 106 9.01 -3.35 11.30
C HIS A 106 10.12 -4.19 11.96
N GLY A 107 10.73 -5.14 11.25
CA GLY A 107 11.73 -6.04 11.84
C GLY A 107 11.14 -6.94 12.95
N ALA A 108 9.81 -6.99 13.05
CA ALA A 108 9.08 -8.00 13.82
C ALA A 108 8.76 -9.17 12.89
N ASP A 109 8.56 -10.36 13.46
CA ASP A 109 8.33 -11.65 12.77
C ASP A 109 7.09 -11.69 11.84
N HIS A 110 6.40 -10.56 11.62
CA HIS A 110 5.21 -10.43 10.79
C HIS A 110 5.14 -9.08 10.07
N GLY A 111 4.91 -9.12 8.75
CA GLY A 111 4.67 -7.95 7.92
C GLY A 111 3.21 -7.50 8.03
N ARG A 112 2.96 -6.29 8.52
CA ARG A 112 1.60 -5.73 8.61
C ARG A 112 1.32 -4.81 7.42
N VAL A 113 0.17 -5.03 6.81
CA VAL A 113 -0.37 -4.17 5.75
C VAL A 113 -1.71 -3.64 6.21
N LEU A 114 -1.95 -2.35 5.98
CA LEU A 114 -3.28 -1.77 5.94
C LEU A 114 -3.62 -1.50 4.48
N ALA A 115 -4.73 -2.02 3.99
CA ALA A 115 -5.20 -1.76 2.63
C ALA A 115 -6.63 -1.22 2.66
N GLY A 116 -6.87 -0.20 1.85
CA GLY A 116 -8.20 0.28 1.50
C GLY A 116 -8.53 -0.22 0.10
N ILE A 117 -9.72 -0.78 -0.06
CA ILE A 117 -10.17 -1.38 -1.31
C ILE A 117 -11.58 -0.88 -1.58
N GLN A 118 -11.81 -0.34 -2.78
CA GLN A 118 -13.15 0.02 -3.22
C GLN A 118 -13.86 -1.24 -3.71
N VAL A 119 -14.92 -1.62 -3.00
CA VAL A 119 -15.70 -2.82 -3.26
C VAL A 119 -17.14 -2.42 -3.50
N ALA A 120 -17.58 -2.45 -4.76
CA ALA A 120 -18.96 -2.16 -5.10
C ALA A 120 -19.92 -3.15 -4.40
N PRO A 121 -21.11 -2.73 -3.94
CA PRO A 121 -22.02 -3.58 -3.16
C PRO A 121 -22.38 -4.92 -3.82
N ASP A 122 -22.46 -4.96 -5.15
CA ASP A 122 -22.75 -6.14 -5.95
C ASP A 122 -21.60 -7.16 -5.99
N THR A 123 -20.38 -6.73 -5.67
CA THR A 123 -19.18 -7.60 -5.60
C THR A 123 -18.80 -8.02 -4.19
N LEU A 124 -19.50 -7.51 -3.16
CA LEU A 124 -19.16 -7.72 -1.76
C LEU A 124 -19.05 -9.20 -1.38
N THR A 125 -19.98 -10.04 -1.84
CA THR A 125 -19.94 -11.49 -1.56
C THR A 125 -18.68 -12.16 -2.12
N ARG A 126 -18.29 -11.79 -3.35
CA ARG A 126 -17.07 -12.30 -4.00
C ARG A 126 -15.83 -11.82 -3.26
N PHE A 127 -15.85 -10.58 -2.78
CA PHE A 127 -14.77 -10.01 -2.01
C PHE A 127 -14.58 -10.73 -0.66
N THR A 128 -15.67 -11.05 0.05
CA THR A 128 -15.59 -11.85 1.29
C THR A 128 -15.03 -13.25 1.03
N GLN A 129 -15.46 -13.92 -0.04
CA GLN A 129 -14.91 -15.23 -0.42
C GLN A 129 -13.42 -15.14 -0.76
N TRP A 130 -13.00 -14.07 -1.43
CA TRP A 130 -11.59 -13.80 -1.70
C TRP A 130 -10.80 -13.64 -0.40
N LEU A 131 -11.27 -12.83 0.55
CA LEU A 131 -10.63 -12.67 1.87
C LEU A 131 -10.43 -14.01 2.59
N GLU A 132 -11.44 -14.88 2.59
CA GLU A 132 -11.37 -16.21 3.21
C GLU A 132 -10.37 -17.12 2.50
N SER A 133 -10.19 -16.96 1.19
CA SER A 133 -9.25 -17.75 0.38
C SER A 133 -7.78 -17.37 0.59
N LEU A 134 -7.49 -16.19 1.17
CA LEU A 134 -6.13 -15.66 1.32
C LEU A 134 -5.25 -16.52 2.23
N GLY A 135 -5.84 -17.18 3.23
CA GLY A 135 -5.13 -18.09 4.13
C GLY A 135 -4.19 -17.40 5.13
N TYR A 136 -4.36 -16.10 5.40
CA TYR A 136 -3.67 -15.38 6.46
C TYR A 136 -4.63 -14.49 7.27
N PRO A 137 -4.27 -14.12 8.51
CA PRO A 137 -5.11 -13.30 9.36
C PRO A 137 -5.41 -11.93 8.74
N TYR A 138 -6.67 -11.53 8.81
CA TYR A 138 -7.14 -10.21 8.44
C TYR A 138 -8.16 -9.68 9.45
N TRP A 139 -8.32 -8.36 9.49
CA TRP A 139 -9.28 -7.67 10.34
C TRP A 139 -9.96 -6.56 9.56
N ASP A 140 -11.28 -6.47 9.68
CA ASP A 140 -12.05 -5.33 9.19
C ASP A 140 -11.82 -4.12 10.11
N GLU A 141 -11.13 -3.12 9.57
CA GLU A 141 -10.82 -1.85 10.23
C GLU A 141 -11.69 -0.71 9.66
N THR A 142 -12.65 -1.00 8.76
CA THR A 142 -13.62 -0.03 8.23
C THR A 142 -14.39 0.71 9.34
N PRO A 143 -14.84 0.07 10.44
CA PRO A 143 -15.48 0.78 11.53
C PRO A 143 -14.50 1.49 12.48
N ASN A 144 -13.18 1.35 12.29
CA ASN A 144 -12.18 1.84 13.23
C ASN A 144 -12.26 3.39 13.38
N PRO A 145 -12.40 3.92 14.61
CA PRO A 145 -12.47 5.36 14.85
C PRO A 145 -11.25 6.13 14.34
N ALA A 146 -10.05 5.56 14.40
CA ALA A 146 -8.84 6.21 13.89
C ALA A 146 -8.91 6.40 12.37
N TYR A 147 -9.35 5.38 11.63
CA TYR A 147 -9.58 5.49 10.20
C TYR A 147 -10.63 6.58 9.90
N ARG A 148 -11.79 6.52 10.56
CA ARG A 148 -12.88 7.48 10.33
C ARG A 148 -12.52 8.93 10.65
N GLN A 149 -11.67 9.16 11.66
CA GLN A 149 -11.28 10.51 12.08
C GLN A 149 -10.14 11.12 11.26
N PHE A 150 -9.27 10.32 10.64
CA PHE A 150 -8.06 10.84 10.00
C PHE A 150 -7.93 10.53 8.51
N LEU A 151 -8.57 9.47 8.02
CA LEU A 151 -8.33 8.94 6.68
C LEU A 151 -9.60 8.80 5.83
N ALA A 152 -10.75 8.59 6.44
CA ALA A 152 -12.03 8.59 5.73
C ALA A 152 -12.30 9.97 5.09
N GLY A 153 -12.76 9.97 3.85
CA GLY A 153 -13.16 11.17 3.12
C GLY A 153 -14.57 11.07 2.56
#